data_AF-A0A7X6T8I2-F1
#
_entry.id   AF-A0A7X6T8I2-F1
#
_cell.length_a   1.000
_cell.length_b   1.000
_cell.length_c   1.000
_cell.angle_alpha   90.00
_cell.angle_beta   90.00
_cell.angle_gamma   90.00
#
_symmetry.space_group_name_H-M   'P 1'
#
loop_
_entity.id
_entity.type
_entity.pdbx_description
1 polymer ?
#
loop_
_entity_poly.entity_id
_entity_poly.type
_entity_poly.pdbx_seq_one_letter_code
_entity_poly.pdbx_strand_id
1 'polypeptide(L)'
;MKAEISVYGAREHNLKNIEVHIPRNQLVVLTGISGSGKSSLAFDTIYAEGQRRYVESLSSYARQFLGQAQKPDVDRIDGLSPAIAIDQKTTSRNPRSTVGTVTEIYDYLRLLYARVGTPHCPVCGK
;
A
#
# COMPACT_ATOMS: atom_id res chain seq x y z
N MET A 1 10.91 13.94 15.54
CA MET A 1 10.19 13.68 14.27
C MET A 1 9.35 14.92 13.94
N LYS A 2 9.21 15.30 12.66
CA LYS A 2 8.30 16.40 12.26
C LYS A 2 6.87 16.04 12.68
N ALA A 3 6.09 17.01 13.16
CA ALA A 3 4.72 16.80 13.66
C ALA A 3 3.67 16.67 12.54
N GLU A 4 4.03 17.02 11.30
CA GLU A 4 3.15 17.04 10.14
C GLU A 4 3.86 16.51 8.89
N ILE A 5 3.05 16.17 7.88
CA ILE A 5 3.47 15.93 6.50
C ILE A 5 3.16 17.21 5.74
N SER A 6 4.19 17.84 5.18
CA SER A 6 4.05 19.10 4.45
C SER A 6 4.30 18.84 2.97
N VAL A 7 3.29 19.08 2.13
CA VAL A 7 3.33 18.90 0.68
C VAL A 7 3.41 20.28 0.04
N TYR A 8 4.43 20.52 -0.78
CA TYR A 8 4.66 21.79 -1.47
C TYR A 8 4.58 21.60 -2.97
N GLY A 9 3.77 22.43 -3.61
CA GLY A 9 3.65 22.51 -5.07
C GLY A 9 3.18 21.21 -5.73
N ALA A 10 2.15 20.56 -5.18
CA ALA A 10 1.59 19.37 -5.83
C ALA A 10 0.81 19.75 -7.10
N ARG A 11 1.15 19.12 -8.22
CA ARG A 11 0.64 19.39 -9.57
C ARG A 11 0.18 18.14 -10.31
N GLU A 12 0.16 16.99 -9.64
CA GLU A 12 -0.30 15.74 -10.22
C GLU A 12 -1.74 15.87 -10.79
N HIS A 13 -1.93 15.44 -12.04
CA HIS A 13 -3.19 15.57 -12.77
C HIS A 13 -3.74 17.01 -12.83
N ASN A 14 -4.82 17.28 -12.10
CA ASN A 14 -5.52 18.57 -12.09
C ASN A 14 -5.22 19.42 -10.86
N LEU A 15 -4.28 18.99 -10.01
CA LEU A 15 -3.83 19.78 -8.86
C LEU A 15 -3.18 21.08 -9.34
N LYS A 16 -3.51 22.18 -8.68
CA LYS A 16 -3.14 23.54 -9.10
C LYS A 16 -1.99 24.11 -8.28
N ASN A 17 -0.87 23.39 -8.26
CA ASN A 17 0.31 23.77 -7.49
C ASN A 17 -0.01 24.01 -6.01
N ILE A 18 -0.71 23.05 -5.39
CA ILE A 18 -1.25 23.24 -4.05
C ILE A 18 -0.20 22.96 -2.96
N GLU A 19 -0.37 23.64 -1.83
CA GLU A 19 0.37 23.38 -0.60
C GLU A 19 -0.58 22.86 0.47
N VAL A 20 -0.20 21.77 1.14
CA VAL A 20 -1.05 21.10 2.13
C VAL A 20 -0.21 20.64 3.32
N HIS A 21 -0.71 20.92 4.51
CA HIS A 21 -0.13 20.48 5.78
C HIS A 21 -1.06 19.46 6.44
N ILE A 22 -0.57 18.24 6.63
CA ILE A 22 -1.34 17.10 7.14
C ILE A 22 -0.78 16.70 8.50
N PRO A 23 -1.56 16.75 9.59
CA PRO A 23 -1.07 16.35 10.90
C PRO A 23 -0.74 14.85 10.93
N ARG A 24 0.40 14.49 11.52
CA ARG A 24 0.79 13.08 11.67
C ARG A 24 0.08 12.44 12.86
N ASN A 25 -0.02 11.11 12.82
CA ASN A 25 -0.62 10.28 13.87
C ASN A 25 -2.09 10.63 14.15
N GLN A 26 -2.80 11.12 13.13
CA GLN A 26 -4.20 11.45 13.19
C GLN A 26 -4.95 10.78 12.03
N LEU A 27 -6.24 10.53 12.24
CA LEU A 27 -7.13 10.15 11.16
C LEU A 27 -7.50 11.41 10.36
N VAL A 28 -6.91 11.55 9.17
CA VAL A 28 -7.18 12.67 8.28
C VAL A 28 -8.08 12.22 7.14
N VAL A 29 -9.16 12.98 6.91
CA VAL A 29 -10.15 12.69 5.86
C VAL A 29 -10.02 13.75 4.77
N LEU A 30 -9.76 13.32 3.54
CA LEU A 30 -9.79 14.17 2.34
C LEU A 30 -11.21 14.15 1.75
N THR A 31 -11.87 15.30 1.72
CA THR A 31 -13.25 15.46 1.24
C THR A 31 -13.35 16.44 0.07
N GLY A 32 -14.47 16.42 -0.64
CA GLY A 32 -14.74 17.25 -1.82
C GLY A 32 -15.42 16.51 -2.97
N ILE A 33 -15.95 17.27 -3.93
CA ILE A 33 -16.71 16.75 -5.10
C ILE A 33 -15.90 15.75 -5.94
N SER A 34 -16.57 14.88 -6.69
CA SER A 34 -15.89 14.00 -7.65
C SER A 34 -15.01 14.81 -8.62
N GLY A 35 -13.81 14.30 -8.93
CA GLY A 35 -12.86 15.01 -9.80
C GLY A 35 -12.10 16.17 -9.15
N SER A 36 -12.31 16.50 -7.87
CA SER A 36 -11.62 17.62 -7.21
C SER A 36 -10.11 17.45 -6.97
N GLY A 37 -9.52 16.30 -7.36
CA GLY A 37 -8.09 16.01 -7.13
C GLY A 37 -7.77 15.28 -5.81
N LYS A 38 -8.78 14.79 -5.07
CA LYS A 38 -8.56 14.01 -3.82
C LYS A 38 -7.65 12.80 -4.03
N SER A 39 -7.98 11.98 -5.04
CA SER A 39 -7.19 10.78 -5.36
C SER A 39 -5.81 11.15 -5.87
N SER A 40 -5.72 12.20 -6.69
CA SER A 40 -4.45 12.74 -7.19
C SER A 40 -3.51 13.12 -6.04
N LEU A 41 -4.03 13.79 -5.00
CA LEU A 41 -3.24 14.16 -3.82
C LEU A 41 -2.91 12.93 -2.97
N ALA A 42 -3.89 12.07 -2.67
CA ALA A 42 -3.72 10.96 -1.74
C ALA A 42 -2.88 9.81 -2.31
N PHE A 43 -3.26 9.31 -3.48
CA PHE A 43 -2.69 8.12 -4.10
C PHE A 43 -1.54 8.49 -5.03
N ASP A 44 -1.79 9.39 -5.98
CA ASP A 44 -0.86 9.66 -7.06
C ASP A 44 0.29 10.59 -6.64
N THR A 45 0.14 11.35 -5.54
CA THR A 45 1.19 12.21 -4.97
C THR A 45 1.77 11.66 -3.67
N ILE A 46 0.99 11.63 -2.58
CA ILE A 46 1.51 11.31 -1.24
C ILE A 46 1.93 9.84 -1.14
N TYR A 47 1.05 8.91 -1.53
CA TYR A 47 1.36 7.48 -1.50
C TYR A 47 2.47 7.12 -2.48
N ALA A 48 2.39 7.61 -3.73
CA ALA A 48 3.42 7.36 -4.75
C ALA A 48 4.82 7.78 -4.26
N GLU A 49 4.95 8.98 -3.69
CA GLU A 49 6.22 9.46 -3.15
C GLU A 49 6.67 8.65 -1.91
N GLY A 50 5.73 8.25 -1.05
CA GLY A 50 6.01 7.44 0.13
C GLY A 50 6.52 6.04 -0.21
N GLN A 51 5.91 5.40 -1.21
CA GLN A 51 6.34 4.13 -1.75
C GLN A 51 7.70 4.25 -2.45
N ARG A 52 7.91 5.29 -3.27
CA ARG A 52 9.17 5.56 -3.97
C ARG A 52 10.33 5.69 -2.99
N ARG A 53 10.20 6.54 -1.97
CA ARG A 53 11.25 6.73 -0.94
C ARG A 53 11.56 5.46 -0.16
N TYR A 54 10.54 4.63 0.10
CA TYR A 54 10.76 3.34 0.76
C TYR A 54 11.55 2.38 -0.13
N VAL A 55 11.21 2.27 -1.41
CA VAL A 55 11.94 1.45 -2.38
C VAL A 55 13.38 1.95 -2.56
N GLU A 56 13.59 3.26 -2.58
CA GLU A 56 14.92 3.86 -2.62
C GLU A 56 15.77 3.53 -1.40
N SER A 57 15.17 3.19 -0.25
CA SER A 57 15.92 2.73 0.93
C SER A 57 16.41 1.28 0.83
N LEU A 58 15.90 0.50 -0.13
CA LEU A 58 16.29 -0.89 -0.34
C LEU A 58 17.64 -1.00 -1.06
N SER A 59 18.20 -2.22 -1.08
CA SER A 59 19.49 -2.52 -1.69
C SER A 59 19.54 -2.13 -3.18
N SER A 60 20.73 -1.78 -3.66
CA SER A 60 20.94 -1.44 -5.08
C SER A 60 20.44 -2.52 -6.04
N TYR A 61 20.52 -3.79 -5.64
CA TYR A 61 19.96 -4.93 -6.36
C TYR A 61 18.43 -4.91 -6.38
N ALA A 62 17.77 -4.70 -5.24
CA ALA A 62 16.30 -4.64 -5.17
C ALA A 62 15.73 -3.49 -6.02
N ARG A 63 16.43 -2.36 -6.11
CA ARG A 63 16.05 -1.22 -6.95
C ARG A 63 16.06 -1.52 -8.46
N GLN A 64 16.77 -2.56 -8.91
CA GLN A 64 16.77 -2.96 -10.33
C GLN A 64 15.47 -3.69 -10.73
N PHE A 65 14.83 -4.39 -9.79
CA PHE A 65 13.62 -5.19 -10.03
C PHE A 65 12.34 -4.43 -9.69
N LEU A 66 12.41 -3.54 -8.70
CA LEU A 66 11.32 -2.63 -8.38
C LEU A 66 11.43 -1.48 -9.36
N GLY A 67 10.64 -1.53 -10.43
CA GLY A 67 10.64 -0.53 -11.50
C GLY A 67 10.67 0.89 -10.94
N GLN A 68 11.36 1.80 -11.62
CA GLN A 68 11.42 3.20 -11.21
C GLN A 68 10.00 3.75 -11.11
N ALA A 69 9.47 3.84 -9.89
CA ALA A 69 8.18 4.46 -9.65
C ALA A 69 8.27 5.88 -10.17
N GLN A 70 7.38 6.23 -11.10
CA GLN A 70 7.37 7.55 -11.71
C GLN A 70 7.29 8.58 -10.59
N LYS A 71 8.23 9.54 -10.59
CA LYS A 71 8.25 10.57 -9.56
C LYS A 71 7.02 11.47 -9.78
N PRO A 72 6.17 11.67 -8.76
CA PRO A 72 5.02 12.55 -8.90
C PRO A 72 5.45 13.99 -9.12
N ASP A 73 4.62 14.78 -9.79
CA ASP A 73 4.87 16.21 -10.00
C ASP A 73 4.55 17.00 -8.72
N VAL A 74 5.58 17.12 -7.88
CA VAL A 74 5.56 17.84 -6.60
C VAL A 74 6.93 18.45 -6.35
N ASP A 75 6.99 19.66 -5.80
CA ASP A 75 8.28 20.30 -5.50
C ASP A 75 8.99 19.61 -4.35
N ARG A 76 8.26 19.39 -3.25
CA ARG A 76 8.81 18.74 -2.05
C ARG A 76 7.70 18.17 -1.18
N ILE A 77 7.99 17.00 -0.59
CA ILE A 77 7.21 16.47 0.54
C ILE A 77 8.13 16.24 1.73
N ASP A 78 7.74 16.81 2.87
CA ASP A 78 8.44 16.71 4.14
C ASP A 78 7.68 15.85 5.15
N GLY A 79 8.39 15.17 6.05
CA GLY A 79 7.75 14.43 7.15
C GLY A 79 7.03 13.15 6.74
N LEU A 80 7.15 12.73 5.47
CA LEU A 80 6.51 11.54 4.91
C LEU A 80 7.11 10.25 5.49
N SER A 81 6.24 9.31 5.85
CA SER A 81 6.61 7.95 6.27
C SER A 81 6.47 6.98 5.08
N PRO A 82 7.05 5.77 5.14
CA PRO A 82 6.67 4.70 4.21
C PRO A 82 5.15 4.58 4.15
N ALA A 83 4.61 4.61 2.94
CA ALA A 83 3.16 4.68 2.72
C ALA A 83 2.64 3.35 2.19
N ILE A 84 1.43 2.98 2.63
CA ILE A 84 0.67 1.83 2.16
C ILE A 84 -0.68 2.36 1.68
N ALA A 85 -1.07 2.03 0.45
CA ALA A 85 -2.39 2.31 -0.07
C ALA A 85 -3.27 1.08 0.08
N ILE A 86 -4.48 1.28 0.59
CA ILE A 86 -5.54 0.29 0.59
C ILE A 86 -6.64 0.88 -0.30
N ASP A 87 -6.66 0.45 -1.56
CA ASP A 87 -7.65 0.88 -2.54
C ASP A 87 -8.67 -0.24 -2.83
N GLN A 88 -9.73 0.09 -3.56
CA GLN A 88 -10.73 -0.88 -4.01
C GLN A 88 -10.32 -1.56 -5.33
N LYS A 89 -9.02 -1.67 -5.67
CA LYS A 89 -8.65 -2.44 -6.85
C LYS A 89 -9.08 -3.88 -6.65
N THR A 90 -9.85 -4.37 -7.63
CA THR A 90 -10.45 -5.69 -7.63
C THR A 90 -9.45 -6.76 -7.24
N THR A 91 -9.81 -7.55 -6.23
CA THR A 91 -9.09 -8.78 -5.88
C THR A 91 -8.96 -9.67 -7.13
N SER A 92 -7.75 -10.13 -7.41
CA SER A 92 -7.44 -11.05 -8.50
C SER A 92 -8.44 -12.22 -8.51
N ARG A 93 -9.13 -12.43 -9.64
CA ARG A 93 -10.09 -13.53 -9.81
C ARG A 93 -9.35 -14.81 -10.16
N ASN A 94 -8.62 -15.36 -9.18
CA ASN A 94 -8.06 -16.70 -9.30
C ASN A 94 -9.01 -17.69 -8.61
N PRO A 95 -9.54 -18.71 -9.32
CA PRO A 95 -10.48 -19.67 -8.76
C PRO A 95 -9.91 -20.50 -7.59
N ARG A 96 -8.58 -20.53 -7.42
CA ARG A 96 -7.90 -21.18 -6.28
C ARG A 96 -7.65 -20.23 -5.10
N SER A 97 -7.95 -18.95 -5.25
CA SER A 97 -7.79 -17.96 -4.19
C SER A 97 -9.04 -17.95 -3.30
N THR A 98 -8.83 -18.10 -2.00
CA THR A 98 -9.88 -18.02 -0.98
C THR A 98 -9.49 -16.98 0.08
N VAL A 99 -10.41 -16.63 0.98
CA VAL A 99 -10.08 -15.77 2.13
C VAL A 99 -8.89 -16.33 2.92
N GLY A 100 -8.84 -17.65 3.10
CA GLY A 100 -7.75 -18.31 3.84
C GLY A 100 -6.38 -18.17 3.17
N THR A 101 -6.32 -18.17 1.84
CA THR A 101 -5.04 -17.99 1.12
C THR A 101 -4.61 -16.52 1.06
N VAL A 102 -5.55 -15.58 0.94
CA VAL A 102 -5.24 -14.14 0.89
C VAL A 102 -4.77 -13.62 2.26
N THR A 103 -5.32 -14.16 3.35
CA THR A 103 -4.94 -13.80 4.72
C THR A 103 -3.80 -14.64 5.27
N GLU A 104 -3.25 -15.57 4.48
CA GLU A 104 -2.23 -16.55 4.87
C GLU A 104 -2.65 -17.52 5.99
N ILE A 105 -3.87 -17.39 6.55
CA ILE A 105 -4.41 -18.29 7.57
C ILE A 105 -4.35 -19.76 7.13
N TYR A 106 -4.62 -20.02 5.85
CA TYR A 106 -4.55 -21.38 5.31
C TYR A 106 -3.15 -21.97 5.41
N ASP A 107 -2.09 -21.18 5.27
CA ASP A 107 -0.71 -21.65 5.40
C ASP A 107 -0.38 -22.00 6.85
N TYR A 108 -0.85 -21.21 7.81
CA TYR A 108 -0.78 -21.57 9.23
C TYR A 108 -1.55 -22.85 9.55
N LEU A 109 -2.76 -23.01 9.00
CA LEU A 109 -3.56 -24.23 9.16
C LEU A 109 -2.83 -25.45 8.57
N ARG A 110 -2.18 -25.33 7.41
CA ARG A 110 -1.39 -26.41 6.82
C ARG A 110 -0.25 -26.83 7.75
N LEU A 111 0.48 -25.88 8.32
CA LEU A 111 1.54 -26.18 9.28
C LEU A 111 1.00 -26.82 10.56
N LEU A 112 -0.16 -26.36 11.03
CA LEU A 112 -0.83 -26.92 12.20
C LEU A 112 -1.20 -28.39 11.94
N TYR A 113 -1.98 -28.68 10.91
CA TYR A 113 -2.41 -30.03 10.57
C TYR A 113 -1.24 -30.96 10.23
N ALA A 114 -0.17 -30.46 9.58
CA ALA A 114 1.01 -31.26 9.31
C ALA A 114 1.79 -31.64 10.57
N ARG A 115 1.77 -30.80 11.62
CA ARG A 115 2.52 -31.03 12.86
C ARG A 115 1.75 -31.82 13.92
N VAL A 116 0.44 -31.60 14.04
CA VAL A 116 -0.37 -32.21 15.11
C VAL A 116 -1.54 -33.05 14.60
N GLY A 117 -1.82 -33.02 13.29
CA GLY A 117 -2.90 -33.81 12.72
C GLY A 117 -2.56 -35.30 12.72
N THR A 118 -3.51 -36.12 13.18
CA THR A 118 -3.41 -37.58 13.04
C THR A 118 -4.01 -37.95 11.68
N PRO A 119 -3.23 -38.58 10.77
CA PRO A 119 -3.76 -39.01 9.48
C PRO A 119 -4.66 -40.24 9.63
N HIS A 120 -5.69 -40.33 8.79
CA HIS A 120 -6.60 -41.47 8.74
C HIS A 120 -6.76 -41.95 7.29
N CYS A 121 -6.92 -43.26 7.08
CA CYS A 121 -7.20 -43.82 5.76
C CYS A 121 -8.59 -43.38 5.25
N PRO A 122 -8.72 -42.82 4.03
CA PRO A 122 -10.01 -42.35 3.51
C PRO A 122 -11.01 -43.48 3.21
N VAL A 123 -10.58 -44.74 3.11
CA VAL A 123 -11.45 -45.89 2.81
C VAL A 123 -11.98 -46.57 4.08
N CYS A 124 -11.12 -46.80 5.08
CA CYS A 124 -11.49 -47.56 6.27
C CYS A 124 -11.52 -46.73 7.57
N GLY A 125 -11.13 -45.46 7.54
CA GLY A 125 -11.17 -44.53 8.68
C GLY A 125 -10.19 -44.84 9.81
N LYS A 126 -9.35 -45.87 9.65
CA LYS A 126 -8.29 -46.25 10.57
C LYS A 126 -7.00 -45.52 10.24
#